data_AF-A0A1G9F268-F1
#
_entry.id   AF-A0A1G9F268-F1
#
_cell.length_a   1.000
_cell.length_b   1.000
_cell.length_c   1.000
_cell.angle_alpha   90.00
_cell.angle_beta   90.00
_cell.angle_gamma   90.00
#
_symmetry.space_group_name_H-M   'P 1'
#
loop_
_entity.id
_entity.type
_entity.pdbx_description
1 polymer ?
#
loop_
_entity_poly.entity_id
_entity_poly.type
_entity_poly.pdbx_seq_one_letter_code
_entity_poly.pdbx_strand_id
1 'polypeptide(L)'
;MIRQWKRWESGETKPSDFYQPIIAATFGTVTHALFPVAGRRDGNAEIVAASGMETLDIISRLQASDVDNATLDALRITADRLCSEYPYLPSGQLAVEGRQWLKRVAGLQGQRLTLAQHREVLTLSGWLALLVGCVEYDMGERAAAESTRRAALSLANEAENNEIAGWAHEMRAWFALTTGDYRGIIAAAQTGTDIAPGHGVAVQLAGQEAKAWARLGDRRQTEVALDRGRKLLEGMAYPENLDNHFVVDPAKFDFYAMDCYRLLGEDRFAENLAHEVIRAGTDFDGTERAPMRMAEARITLGVVAARQGDLDQAINYGEWALKAERQSLPSLLMVSRELAAIVHRDYADEAAGRDYLDHLNTLTRAT
;
A
#
# COMPACT_ATOMS: atom_id res chain seq x y z
N MET A 1 65.27 27.33 -43.25
CA MET A 1 63.88 26.90 -42.97
C MET A 1 63.64 25.40 -43.14
N ILE A 2 63.96 24.78 -44.28
CA ILE A 2 63.66 23.35 -44.55
C ILE A 2 64.17 22.37 -43.48
N ARG A 3 65.36 22.61 -42.91
CA ARG A 3 65.95 21.75 -41.88
C ARG A 3 65.18 21.77 -40.55
N GLN A 4 64.55 22.88 -40.17
CA GLN A 4 63.73 22.94 -38.96
C GLN A 4 62.36 22.31 -39.19
N TRP A 5 61.77 22.51 -40.36
CA TRP A 5 60.52 21.87 -40.75
C TRP A 5 60.58 20.33 -40.62
N LYS A 6 61.65 19.72 -41.16
CA LYS A 6 61.86 18.27 -41.04
C LYS A 6 62.03 17.77 -39.59
N ARG A 7 62.54 18.63 -38.69
CA ARG A 7 62.69 18.30 -37.25
C ARG A 7 61.38 18.42 -36.47
N TRP A 8 60.42 19.21 -36.98
CA TRP A 8 59.05 19.25 -36.47
C TRP A 8 58.25 18.04 -36.94
N GLU A 9 58.36 17.69 -38.23
CA GLU A 9 57.72 16.49 -38.79
C GLU A 9 58.21 15.18 -38.13
N SER A 10 59.51 15.09 -37.78
CA SER A 10 60.05 13.92 -37.09
C SER A 10 59.70 13.83 -35.61
N GLY A 11 59.07 14.87 -35.04
CA GLY A 11 58.79 14.97 -33.61
C GLY A 11 60.03 15.21 -32.73
N GLU A 12 61.22 15.43 -33.33
CA GLU A 12 62.48 15.66 -32.61
C GLU A 12 62.44 16.98 -31.80
N THR A 13 61.76 17.99 -32.34
CA THR A 13 61.52 19.27 -31.66
C THR A 13 60.15 19.80 -32.02
N LYS A 14 59.51 20.58 -31.15
CA LYS A 14 58.25 21.28 -31.46
C LYS A 14 58.52 22.74 -31.78
N PRO A 15 57.68 23.41 -32.61
CA PRO A 15 57.69 24.87 -32.71
C PRO A 15 57.50 25.49 -31.32
N SER A 16 58.04 26.69 -31.09
CA SER A 16 57.81 27.36 -29.81
C SER A 16 56.32 27.65 -29.59
N ASP A 17 55.91 27.78 -28.34
CA ASP A 17 54.50 28.00 -27.95
C ASP A 17 53.88 29.22 -28.63
N PHE A 18 54.70 30.20 -29.02
CA PHE A 18 54.28 31.35 -29.82
C PHE A 18 53.83 30.98 -31.24
N TYR A 19 54.56 30.07 -31.92
CA TYR A 19 54.29 29.72 -33.32
C TYR A 19 53.26 28.61 -33.50
N GLN A 20 53.09 27.73 -32.50
CA GLN A 20 52.13 26.62 -32.55
C GLN A 20 50.68 27.06 -32.90
N PRO A 21 50.08 28.11 -32.27
CA PRO A 21 48.73 28.56 -32.64
C PRO A 21 48.64 29.17 -34.03
N ILE A 22 49.70 29.84 -34.51
CA ILE A 22 49.75 30.43 -35.86
C ILE A 22 49.78 29.31 -36.92
N ILE A 23 50.55 28.25 -36.68
CA ILE A 23 50.61 27.07 -37.54
C ILE A 23 49.23 26.38 -37.58
N ALA A 24 48.59 26.18 -36.43
CA ALA A 24 47.27 25.56 -36.36
C ALA A 24 46.20 26.36 -37.12
N ALA A 25 46.19 27.69 -36.98
CA ALA A 25 45.29 28.57 -37.73
C ALA A 25 45.48 28.46 -39.25
N THR A 26 46.73 28.30 -39.72
CA THR A 26 47.05 28.14 -41.15
C THR A 26 46.40 26.88 -41.74
N PHE A 27 46.26 25.82 -40.94
CA PHE A 27 45.62 24.57 -41.35
C PHE A 27 44.14 24.46 -40.92
N GLY A 28 43.54 25.55 -40.43
CA GLY A 28 42.13 25.57 -40.01
C GLY A 28 41.83 24.66 -38.82
N THR A 29 42.81 24.39 -37.96
CA THR A 29 42.67 23.51 -36.79
C THR A 29 43.12 24.20 -35.50
N VAL A 30 43.02 23.51 -34.37
CA VAL A 30 43.41 24.01 -33.05
C VAL A 30 44.80 23.50 -32.65
N THR A 31 45.53 24.30 -31.86
CA THR A 31 46.93 24.03 -31.47
C THR A 31 47.17 22.61 -30.97
N HIS A 32 46.31 22.12 -30.09
CA HIS A 32 46.45 20.80 -29.46
C HIS A 32 46.12 19.62 -30.38
N ALA A 33 45.51 19.86 -31.55
CA ALA A 33 45.31 18.84 -32.57
C ALA A 33 46.60 18.56 -33.35
N LEU A 34 47.44 19.57 -33.60
CA LEU A 34 48.75 19.41 -34.24
C LEU A 34 49.89 19.17 -33.24
N PHE A 35 49.78 19.74 -32.04
CA PHE A 35 50.80 19.67 -30.99
C PHE A 35 50.17 19.15 -29.69
N PRO A 36 49.86 17.84 -29.62
CA PRO A 36 49.26 17.27 -28.42
C PRO A 36 50.19 17.44 -27.21
N VAL A 37 49.60 17.84 -26.08
CA VAL A 37 50.25 17.85 -24.77
C VAL A 37 50.27 16.41 -24.29
N ALA A 38 51.45 15.92 -23.88
CA ALA A 38 51.55 14.59 -23.28
C ALA A 38 50.65 14.55 -22.05
N GLY A 39 49.66 13.64 -22.06
CA GLY A 39 48.76 13.46 -20.93
C GLY A 39 49.57 13.17 -19.68
N ARG A 40 49.34 13.95 -18.61
CA ARG A 40 49.96 13.73 -17.29
C ARG A 40 49.49 12.44 -16.59
N ARG A 41 48.58 11.69 -17.22
CA ARG A 41 48.02 10.44 -16.74
C ARG A 41 48.55 9.30 -17.59
N ASP A 42 49.42 8.50 -17.00
CA ASP A 42 49.74 7.18 -17.53
C ASP A 42 48.61 6.23 -17.12
N GLY A 43 47.56 6.15 -17.95
CA GLY A 43 46.42 5.29 -17.70
C GLY A 43 46.81 3.81 -17.55
N ASN A 44 47.92 3.38 -18.15
CA ASN A 44 48.42 2.01 -17.99
C ASN A 44 49.05 1.79 -16.61
N ALA A 45 49.76 2.78 -16.06
CA ALA A 45 50.30 2.69 -14.70
C ALA A 45 49.20 2.72 -13.61
N GLU A 46 48.12 3.49 -13.81
CA GLU A 46 46.96 3.49 -12.89
C GLU A 46 46.14 2.19 -12.99
N ILE A 47 46.00 1.61 -14.18
CA ILE A 47 45.32 0.30 -14.38
C ILE A 47 46.14 -0.84 -13.78
N VAL A 48 47.47 -0.83 -13.94
CA VAL A 48 48.37 -1.85 -13.37
C VAL A 48 48.51 -1.74 -11.85
N ALA A 49 48.39 -0.54 -11.28
CA ALA A 49 48.29 -0.36 -9.82
C ALA A 49 46.89 -0.74 -9.26
N ALA A 50 45.86 -0.72 -10.10
CA ALA A 50 44.49 -1.14 -9.75
C ALA A 50 44.19 -2.62 -10.05
N SER A 51 45.05 -3.34 -10.77
CA SER A 51 44.80 -4.70 -11.28
C SER A 51 45.03 -5.81 -10.25
N GLY A 52 44.45 -5.68 -9.06
CA GLY A 52 44.21 -6.83 -8.18
C GLY A 52 42.89 -7.55 -8.48
N MET A 53 42.05 -6.99 -9.34
CA MET A 53 40.84 -7.63 -9.87
C MET A 53 40.78 -7.38 -11.37
N GLU A 54 40.62 -8.45 -12.14
CA GLU A 54 40.26 -8.32 -13.55
C GLU A 54 38.85 -7.73 -13.66
N THR A 55 38.53 -7.08 -14.79
CA THR A 55 37.18 -6.51 -15.01
C THR A 55 36.08 -7.57 -14.79
N LEU A 56 36.37 -8.83 -15.13
CA LEU A 56 35.47 -9.97 -14.89
C LEU A 56 35.29 -10.27 -13.40
N ASP A 57 36.31 -10.10 -12.55
CA ASP A 57 36.18 -10.29 -11.10
C ASP A 57 35.30 -9.19 -10.49
N ILE A 58 35.44 -7.95 -10.97
CA ILE A 58 34.58 -6.83 -10.54
C ILE A 58 33.13 -7.13 -10.90
N ILE A 59 32.86 -7.54 -12.15
CA ILE A 59 31.51 -7.90 -12.62
C ILE A 59 30.96 -9.08 -11.81
N SER A 60 31.76 -10.13 -11.60
CA SER A 60 31.35 -11.33 -10.85
C SER A 60 31.01 -10.99 -9.39
N ARG A 61 31.76 -10.08 -8.75
CA ARG A 61 31.45 -9.62 -7.38
C ARG A 61 30.20 -8.75 -7.31
N LEU A 62 29.92 -7.94 -8.35
CA LEU A 62 28.70 -7.14 -8.43
C LEU A 62 27.45 -8.01 -8.65
N GLN A 63 27.60 -9.18 -9.25
CA GLN A 63 26.52 -10.14 -9.52
C GLN A 63 26.42 -11.24 -8.46
N ALA A 64 27.37 -11.34 -7.53
CA ALA A 64 27.37 -12.35 -6.49
C ALA A 64 26.18 -12.14 -5.54
N SER A 65 25.44 -13.20 -5.28
CA SER A 65 24.37 -13.23 -4.30
C SER A 65 24.49 -14.43 -3.39
N ASP A 66 24.24 -14.21 -2.10
CA ASP A 66 24.13 -15.25 -1.09
C ASP A 66 22.69 -15.82 -1.02
N VAL A 67 21.75 -15.30 -1.84
CA VAL A 67 20.34 -15.72 -1.91
C VAL A 67 19.98 -16.17 -3.32
N ASP A 68 19.41 -17.37 -3.46
CA ASP A 68 18.94 -17.88 -4.74
C ASP A 68 17.52 -17.39 -5.11
N ASN A 69 17.18 -17.48 -6.39
CA ASN A 69 15.86 -17.03 -6.87
C ASN A 69 14.72 -17.89 -6.30
N ALA A 70 14.96 -19.18 -6.06
CA ALA A 70 13.96 -20.09 -5.50
C ALA A 70 13.55 -19.67 -4.08
N THR A 71 14.49 -19.16 -3.27
CA THR A 71 14.18 -18.59 -1.95
C THR A 71 13.29 -17.36 -2.09
N LEU A 72 13.59 -16.47 -3.03
CA LEU A 72 12.76 -15.27 -3.27
C LEU A 72 11.37 -15.62 -3.80
N ASP A 73 11.25 -16.62 -4.69
CA ASP A 73 9.97 -17.17 -5.15
C ASP A 73 9.15 -17.70 -3.95
N ALA A 74 9.78 -18.48 -3.06
CA ALA A 74 9.11 -19.02 -1.88
C ALA A 74 8.64 -17.92 -0.91
N LEU A 75 9.41 -16.85 -0.77
CA LEU A 75 9.02 -15.69 0.04
C LEU A 75 7.85 -14.92 -0.59
N ARG A 76 7.81 -14.78 -1.91
CA ARG A 76 6.65 -14.22 -2.63
C ARG A 76 5.38 -15.01 -2.37
N ILE A 77 5.44 -16.33 -2.54
CA ILE A 77 4.30 -17.23 -2.27
C ILE A 77 3.85 -17.12 -0.82
N THR A 78 4.80 -17.02 0.12
CA THR A 78 4.50 -16.91 1.54
C THR A 78 3.82 -15.58 1.87
N ALA A 79 4.31 -14.46 1.33
CA ALA A 79 3.71 -13.15 1.54
C ALA A 79 2.28 -13.09 0.97
N ASP A 80 2.07 -13.61 -0.23
CA ASP A 80 0.74 -13.69 -0.86
C ASP A 80 -0.23 -14.57 -0.06
N ARG A 81 0.22 -15.74 0.40
CA ARG A 81 -0.57 -16.62 1.29
C ARG A 81 -1.02 -15.90 2.55
N LEU A 82 -0.10 -15.22 3.25
CA LEU A 82 -0.43 -14.51 4.49
C LEU A 82 -1.41 -13.35 4.24
N CYS A 83 -1.29 -12.64 3.12
CA CYS A 83 -2.25 -11.60 2.73
C CYS A 83 -3.62 -12.18 2.37
N SER A 84 -3.65 -13.41 1.85
CA SER A 84 -4.89 -14.15 1.54
C SER A 84 -5.56 -14.75 2.77
N GLU A 85 -4.80 -15.04 3.82
CA GLU A 85 -5.30 -15.54 5.10
C GLU A 85 -5.85 -14.45 6.03
N TYR A 86 -5.54 -13.17 5.74
CA TYR A 86 -5.98 -12.01 6.52
C TYR A 86 -7.48 -11.95 6.86
N PRO A 87 -8.40 -12.28 5.93
CA PRO A 87 -9.84 -12.18 6.18
C PRO A 87 -10.37 -13.15 7.25
N TYR A 88 -9.71 -14.28 7.50
CA TYR A 88 -10.24 -15.36 8.34
C TYR A 88 -9.30 -15.84 9.46
N LEU A 89 -7.98 -15.68 9.33
CA LEU A 89 -7.06 -16.13 10.39
C LEU A 89 -7.19 -15.23 11.65
N PRO A 90 -7.18 -15.80 12.87
CA PRO A 90 -7.23 -15.00 14.09
C PRO A 90 -6.09 -13.97 14.15
N SER A 91 -6.42 -12.72 14.50
CA SER A 91 -5.48 -11.59 14.46
C SER A 91 -4.19 -11.83 15.25
N GLY A 92 -4.29 -12.40 16.46
CA GLY A 92 -3.12 -12.70 17.29
C GLY A 92 -2.16 -13.69 16.64
N GLN A 93 -2.70 -14.73 15.98
CA GLN A 93 -1.89 -15.69 15.24
C GLN A 93 -1.22 -15.04 14.03
N LEU A 94 -1.99 -14.33 13.21
CA LEU A 94 -1.49 -13.69 12.00
C LEU A 94 -0.44 -12.62 12.31
N ALA A 95 -0.58 -11.87 13.41
CA ALA A 95 0.40 -10.89 13.85
C ALA A 95 1.73 -11.55 14.24
N VAL A 96 1.69 -12.71 14.91
CA VAL A 96 2.90 -13.48 15.24
C VAL A 96 3.58 -13.99 13.97
N GLU A 97 2.84 -14.64 13.09
CA GLU A 97 3.38 -15.19 11.84
C GLU A 97 3.93 -14.08 10.93
N GLY A 98 3.16 -13.01 10.72
CA GLY A 98 3.56 -11.86 9.91
C GLY A 98 4.84 -11.18 10.41
N ARG A 99 4.97 -10.98 11.73
CA ARG A 99 6.20 -10.41 12.33
C ARG A 99 7.40 -11.35 12.21
N GLN A 100 7.20 -12.67 12.35
CA GLN A 100 8.27 -13.65 12.17
C GLN A 100 8.79 -13.62 10.73
N TRP A 101 7.90 -13.59 9.74
CA TRP A 101 8.28 -13.51 8.33
C TRP A 101 8.91 -12.16 7.98
N LEU A 102 8.36 -11.05 8.46
CA LEU A 102 8.95 -9.72 8.27
C LEU A 102 10.39 -9.68 8.82
N LYS A 103 10.62 -10.22 10.03
CA LYS A 103 11.96 -10.33 10.62
C LYS A 103 12.90 -11.19 9.77
N ARG A 104 12.41 -12.32 9.24
CA ARG A 104 13.20 -13.22 8.39
C ARG A 104 13.60 -12.54 7.08
N VAL A 105 12.66 -11.88 6.41
CA VAL A 105 12.92 -11.17 5.14
C VAL A 105 13.85 -9.98 5.37
N ALA A 106 13.61 -9.17 6.40
CA ALA A 106 14.50 -8.07 6.77
C ALA A 106 15.93 -8.54 7.09
N GLY A 107 16.07 -9.72 7.69
CA GLY A 107 17.37 -10.34 7.95
C GLY A 107 18.20 -10.65 6.69
N LEU A 108 17.58 -10.76 5.51
CA LEU A 108 18.28 -10.95 4.24
C LEU A 108 19.08 -9.73 3.81
N GLN A 109 18.76 -8.52 4.30
CA GLN A 109 19.53 -7.31 4.02
C GLN A 109 20.99 -7.38 4.50
N GLY A 110 21.28 -8.26 5.48
CA GLY A 110 22.64 -8.50 5.94
C GLY A 110 23.47 -9.42 5.04
N GLN A 111 22.88 -9.99 3.98
CA GLN A 111 23.52 -10.89 3.03
C GLN A 111 24.02 -10.13 1.79
N ARG A 112 24.93 -10.72 1.00
CA ARG A 112 25.23 -10.15 -0.32
C ARG A 112 24.04 -10.38 -1.24
N LEU A 113 23.47 -9.29 -1.74
CA LEU A 113 22.36 -9.28 -2.67
C LEU A 113 22.75 -8.48 -3.91
N THR A 114 22.25 -8.91 -5.07
CA THR A 114 22.22 -8.02 -6.23
C THR A 114 21.23 -6.86 -5.97
N LEU A 115 21.36 -5.77 -6.72
CA LEU A 115 20.44 -4.62 -6.60
C LEU A 115 18.96 -5.03 -6.81
N ALA A 116 18.70 -5.91 -7.79
CA ALA A 116 17.36 -6.41 -8.07
C ALA A 116 16.78 -7.18 -6.87
N GLN A 117 17.58 -8.08 -6.28
CA GLN A 117 17.16 -8.84 -5.10
C GLN A 117 17.01 -7.96 -3.87
N HIS A 118 17.84 -6.93 -3.70
CA HIS A 118 17.68 -5.96 -2.62
C HIS A 118 16.33 -5.23 -2.74
N ARG A 119 15.96 -4.76 -3.94
CA ARG A 119 14.66 -4.12 -4.20
C ARG A 119 13.49 -5.08 -3.96
N GLU A 120 13.66 -6.36 -4.31
CA GLU A 120 12.66 -7.41 -4.06
C GLU A 120 12.48 -7.71 -2.56
N VAL A 121 13.57 -7.81 -1.80
CA VAL A 121 13.55 -7.97 -0.33
C VAL A 121 12.85 -6.80 0.35
N LEU A 122 13.10 -5.56 -0.11
CA LEU A 122 12.39 -4.37 0.37
C LEU A 122 10.89 -4.42 0.04
N THR A 123 10.55 -4.84 -1.19
CA THR A 123 9.16 -5.01 -1.63
C THR A 123 8.42 -6.03 -0.78
N LEU A 124 9.00 -7.22 -0.56
CA LEU A 124 8.43 -8.27 0.29
C LEU A 124 8.29 -7.81 1.75
N SER A 125 9.28 -7.10 2.27
CA SER A 125 9.22 -6.51 3.60
C SER A 125 8.11 -5.46 3.69
N GLY A 126 7.89 -4.66 2.64
CA GLY A 126 6.82 -3.68 2.56
C GLY A 126 5.43 -4.32 2.61
N TRP A 127 5.18 -5.38 1.83
CA TRP A 127 3.92 -6.14 1.87
C TRP A 127 3.66 -6.76 3.25
N LEU A 128 4.66 -7.40 3.85
CA LEU A 128 4.54 -7.98 5.18
C LEU A 128 4.33 -6.89 6.25
N ALA A 129 4.95 -5.72 6.12
CA ALA A 129 4.73 -4.59 7.02
C ALA A 129 3.31 -4.03 6.88
N LEU A 130 2.77 -3.88 5.67
CA LEU A 130 1.37 -3.50 5.48
C LEU A 130 0.43 -4.49 6.17
N LEU A 131 0.63 -5.80 5.94
CA LEU A 131 -0.16 -6.86 6.56
C LEU A 131 -0.12 -6.78 8.09
N VAL A 132 1.09 -6.73 8.67
CA VAL A 132 1.27 -6.62 10.12
C VAL A 132 0.59 -5.38 10.66
N GLY A 133 0.73 -4.23 9.99
CA GLY A 133 0.09 -2.99 10.42
C GLY A 133 -1.44 -3.04 10.36
N CYS A 134 -2.04 -3.73 9.37
CA CYS A 134 -3.49 -3.96 9.34
C CYS A 134 -3.95 -4.78 10.55
N VAL A 135 -3.23 -5.86 10.86
CA VAL A 135 -3.57 -6.76 11.98
C VAL A 135 -3.36 -6.08 13.34
N GLU A 136 -2.28 -5.32 13.51
CA GLU A 136 -2.05 -4.48 14.70
C GLU A 136 -3.21 -3.51 14.91
N TYR A 137 -3.69 -2.90 13.83
CA TYR A 137 -4.82 -1.98 13.91
C TYR A 137 -6.13 -2.68 14.27
N ASP A 138 -6.41 -3.84 13.68
CA ASP A 138 -7.59 -4.65 14.00
C ASP A 138 -7.65 -5.07 15.46
N MET A 139 -6.49 -5.31 16.08
CA MET A 139 -6.36 -5.60 17.52
C MET A 139 -6.43 -4.34 18.41
N GLY A 140 -6.54 -3.15 17.83
CA GLY A 140 -6.58 -1.88 18.57
C GLY A 140 -5.21 -1.30 18.93
N GLU A 141 -4.10 -1.89 18.46
CA GLU A 141 -2.72 -1.45 18.74
C GLU A 141 -2.31 -0.23 17.87
N ARG A 142 -3.06 0.87 17.98
CA ARG A 142 -2.98 2.04 17.07
C ARG A 142 -1.58 2.61 16.88
N ALA A 143 -0.80 2.72 17.96
CA ALA A 143 0.55 3.29 17.90
C ALA A 143 1.52 2.36 17.15
N ALA A 144 1.41 1.05 17.37
CA ALA A 144 2.19 0.05 16.65
C ALA A 144 1.83 0.08 15.16
N ALA A 145 0.53 0.01 14.85
CA ALA A 145 0.02 0.04 13.49
C ALA A 145 0.49 1.28 12.70
N GLU A 146 0.46 2.48 13.29
CA GLU A 146 0.96 3.70 12.65
C GLU A 146 2.48 3.67 12.42
N SER A 147 3.25 3.14 13.38
CA SER A 147 4.69 2.95 13.22
C SER A 147 5.00 1.97 12.08
N THR A 148 4.32 0.84 12.04
CA THR A 148 4.48 -0.20 11.02
C THR A 148 4.06 0.33 9.64
N ARG A 149 2.94 1.06 9.54
CA ARG A 149 2.50 1.74 8.31
C ARG A 149 3.55 2.72 7.77
N ARG A 150 4.16 3.51 8.65
CA ARG A 150 5.25 4.43 8.27
C ARG A 150 6.49 3.69 7.78
N ALA A 151 6.84 2.57 8.41
CA ALA A 151 7.93 1.72 7.95
C ALA A 151 7.63 1.14 6.57
N ALA A 152 6.41 0.64 6.32
CA ALA A 152 5.98 0.16 5.01
C ALA A 152 6.10 1.25 3.92
N LEU A 153 5.70 2.48 4.23
CA LEU A 153 5.88 3.61 3.29
C LEU A 153 7.35 3.93 3.02
N SER A 154 8.23 3.85 4.03
CA SER A 154 9.67 4.03 3.84
C SER A 154 10.25 2.95 2.91
N LEU A 155 9.91 1.69 3.17
CA LEU A 155 10.31 0.55 2.34
C LEU A 155 9.79 0.69 0.91
N ALA A 156 8.55 1.16 0.74
CA ALA A 156 7.96 1.43 -0.57
C ALA A 156 8.76 2.48 -1.35
N ASN A 157 9.18 3.57 -0.69
CA ASN A 157 9.98 4.62 -1.33
C ASN A 157 11.37 4.11 -1.72
N GLU A 158 12.03 3.35 -0.86
CA GLU A 158 13.35 2.76 -1.15
C GLU A 158 13.28 1.69 -2.25
N ALA A 159 12.18 0.95 -2.30
CA ALA A 159 11.92 -0.04 -3.35
C ALA A 159 11.31 0.59 -4.62
N GLU A 160 11.04 1.89 -4.63
CA GLU A 160 10.28 2.59 -5.68
C GLU A 160 9.02 1.79 -6.09
N ASN A 161 8.26 1.34 -5.09
CA ASN A 161 7.04 0.56 -5.26
C ASN A 161 5.82 1.42 -4.88
N ASN A 162 5.21 2.02 -5.91
CA ASN A 162 4.08 2.93 -5.71
C ASN A 162 2.83 2.23 -5.17
N GLU A 163 2.65 0.93 -5.43
CA GLU A 163 1.49 0.19 -4.95
C GLU A 163 1.50 0.08 -3.42
N ILE A 164 2.63 -0.34 -2.84
CA ILE A 164 2.81 -0.43 -1.39
C ILE A 164 2.67 0.97 -0.75
N ALA A 165 3.20 2.00 -1.40
CA ALA A 165 3.05 3.38 -0.93
C ALA A 165 1.57 3.79 -0.91
N GLY A 166 0.82 3.48 -1.97
CA GLY A 166 -0.63 3.69 -2.05
C GLY A 166 -1.38 2.99 -0.91
N TRP A 167 -1.04 1.73 -0.62
CA TRP A 167 -1.65 0.97 0.48
C TRP A 167 -1.31 1.54 1.85
N ALA A 168 -0.08 2.05 2.04
CA ALA A 168 0.27 2.76 3.26
C ALA A 168 -0.51 4.08 3.45
N HIS A 169 -0.96 4.70 2.36
CA HIS A 169 -1.89 5.84 2.40
C HIS A 169 -3.34 5.42 2.63
N GLU A 170 -3.75 4.27 2.11
CA GLU A 170 -5.06 3.67 2.38
C GLU A 170 -5.21 3.32 3.86
N MET A 171 -4.21 2.68 4.46
CA MET A 171 -4.19 2.44 5.91
C MET A 171 -4.29 3.74 6.70
N ARG A 172 -3.63 4.81 6.27
CA ARG A 172 -3.76 6.13 6.92
C ARG A 172 -5.19 6.67 6.84
N ALA A 173 -5.84 6.51 5.68
CA ALA A 173 -7.23 6.90 5.48
C ALA A 173 -8.17 6.08 6.39
N TRP A 174 -7.99 4.77 6.44
CA TRP A 174 -8.73 3.89 7.33
C TRP A 174 -8.49 4.22 8.82
N PHE A 175 -7.25 4.53 9.22
CA PHE A 175 -6.93 4.86 10.60
C PHE A 175 -7.59 6.17 11.04
N ALA A 176 -7.62 7.15 10.15
CA ALA A 176 -8.31 8.42 10.35
C ALA A 176 -9.84 8.23 10.42
N LEU A 177 -10.40 7.28 9.68
CA LEU A 177 -11.84 6.98 9.69
C LEU A 177 -12.35 6.61 11.08
N THR A 178 -11.71 5.63 11.74
CA THR A 178 -12.22 5.17 13.05
C THR A 178 -11.95 6.15 14.19
N THR A 179 -11.16 7.20 13.93
CA THR A 179 -10.90 8.30 14.88
C THR A 179 -11.70 9.57 14.55
N GLY A 180 -12.47 9.59 13.45
CA GLY A 180 -13.31 10.70 13.05
C GLY A 180 -12.58 11.85 12.33
N ASP A 181 -11.32 11.68 11.94
CA ASP A 181 -10.57 12.70 11.18
C ASP A 181 -10.90 12.64 9.69
N TYR A 182 -12.11 13.05 9.31
CA TYR A 182 -12.59 12.94 7.93
C TYR A 182 -11.77 13.76 6.92
N ARG A 183 -11.16 14.88 7.35
CA ARG A 183 -10.24 15.64 6.51
C ARG A 183 -8.92 14.90 6.28
N GLY A 184 -8.41 14.22 7.31
CA GLY A 184 -7.27 13.32 7.20
C GLY A 184 -7.50 12.19 6.21
N ILE A 185 -8.72 11.62 6.17
CA ILE A 185 -9.10 10.59 5.18
C ILE A 185 -8.99 11.15 3.76
N ILE A 186 -9.64 12.28 3.48
CA ILE A 186 -9.66 12.90 2.15
C ILE A 186 -8.23 13.22 1.68
N ALA A 187 -7.42 13.82 2.54
CA ALA A 187 -6.03 14.14 2.22
C ALA A 187 -5.18 12.88 1.96
N ALA A 188 -5.34 11.84 2.79
CA ALA A 188 -4.63 10.57 2.61
C ALA A 188 -5.06 9.87 1.31
N ALA A 189 -6.35 9.87 1.00
CA ALA A 189 -6.91 9.25 -0.19
C ALA A 189 -6.47 9.92 -1.49
N GLN A 190 -6.49 11.25 -1.52
CA GLN A 190 -5.99 12.02 -2.68
C GLN A 190 -4.50 11.76 -2.89
N THR A 191 -3.70 11.86 -1.83
CA THR A 191 -2.25 11.63 -1.91
C THR A 191 -1.93 10.20 -2.40
N GLY A 192 -2.60 9.19 -1.84
CA GLY A 192 -2.36 7.80 -2.24
C GLY A 192 -2.82 7.50 -3.68
N THR A 193 -3.90 8.14 -4.13
CA THR A 193 -4.39 8.03 -5.51
C THR A 193 -3.39 8.63 -6.49
N ASP A 194 -2.81 9.78 -6.16
CA ASP A 194 -1.78 10.42 -7.01
C ASP A 194 -0.50 9.59 -7.10
N ILE A 195 -0.13 8.88 -6.03
CA ILE A 195 1.03 7.98 -6.00
C ILE A 195 0.78 6.71 -6.82
N ALA A 196 -0.42 6.13 -6.74
CA ALA A 196 -0.73 4.81 -7.30
C ALA A 196 -1.97 4.80 -8.23
N PRO A 197 -2.09 5.71 -9.23
CA PRO A 197 -3.34 5.93 -9.96
C PRO A 197 -3.82 4.73 -10.81
N GLY A 198 -2.91 3.82 -11.16
CA GLY A 198 -3.21 2.61 -11.95
C GLY A 198 -3.36 1.32 -11.15
N HIS A 199 -3.31 1.38 -9.81
CA HIS A 199 -3.37 0.20 -8.96
C HIS A 199 -4.72 0.09 -8.26
N GLY A 200 -5.12 -1.13 -7.88
CA GLY A 200 -6.40 -1.39 -7.19
C GLY A 200 -6.59 -0.54 -5.93
N VAL A 201 -5.51 -0.16 -5.24
CA VAL A 201 -5.58 0.74 -4.09
C VAL A 201 -6.23 2.09 -4.39
N ALA A 202 -6.09 2.64 -5.61
CA ALA A 202 -6.76 3.89 -5.99
C ALA A 202 -8.29 3.75 -5.98
N VAL A 203 -8.82 2.56 -6.31
CA VAL A 203 -10.26 2.25 -6.21
C VAL A 203 -10.70 2.28 -4.75
N GLN A 204 -9.95 1.61 -3.87
CA GLN A 204 -10.26 1.58 -2.45
C GLN A 204 -10.13 2.96 -1.79
N LEU A 205 -9.14 3.75 -2.19
CA LEU A 205 -8.98 5.13 -1.73
C LEU A 205 -10.14 6.03 -2.15
N ALA A 206 -10.66 5.88 -3.37
CA ALA A 206 -11.87 6.57 -3.78
C ALA A 206 -13.09 6.18 -2.91
N GLY A 207 -13.19 4.90 -2.53
CA GLY A 207 -14.16 4.41 -1.54
C GLY A 207 -13.99 5.05 -0.16
N GLN A 208 -12.76 5.17 0.34
CA GLN A 208 -12.47 5.84 1.62
C GLN A 208 -12.80 7.35 1.57
N GLU A 209 -12.46 8.03 0.48
CA GLU A 209 -12.83 9.43 0.24
C GLU A 209 -14.37 9.58 0.27
N ALA A 210 -15.10 8.66 -0.37
CA ALA A 210 -16.56 8.63 -0.34
C ALA A 210 -17.13 8.43 1.08
N LYS A 211 -16.57 7.49 1.87
CA LYS A 211 -16.95 7.26 3.27
C LYS A 211 -16.75 8.50 4.13
N ALA A 212 -15.72 9.30 3.86
CA ALA A 212 -15.48 10.58 4.53
C ALA A 212 -16.54 11.63 4.18
N TRP A 213 -16.81 11.82 2.88
CA TRP A 213 -17.82 12.78 2.43
C TRP A 213 -19.23 12.43 2.92
N ALA A 214 -19.56 11.14 2.98
CA ALA A 214 -20.86 10.68 3.47
C ALA A 214 -21.04 11.03 4.95
N ARG A 215 -19.99 10.85 5.77
CA ARG A 215 -19.96 11.27 7.19
C ARG A 215 -20.02 12.78 7.38
N LEU A 216 -19.53 13.55 6.41
CA LEU A 216 -19.66 15.02 6.38
C LEU A 216 -21.03 15.50 5.85
N GLY A 217 -21.87 14.60 5.34
CA GLY A 217 -23.18 14.93 4.76
C GLY A 217 -23.12 15.50 3.35
N ASP A 218 -21.97 15.48 2.67
CA ASP A 218 -21.84 15.99 1.29
C ASP A 218 -22.13 14.88 0.27
N ARG A 219 -23.42 14.68 -0.01
CA ARG A 219 -23.90 13.70 -0.99
C ARG A 219 -23.20 13.82 -2.35
N ARG A 220 -23.01 15.04 -2.84
CA ARG A 220 -22.43 15.28 -4.18
C ARG A 220 -21.00 14.77 -4.23
N GLN A 221 -20.19 15.12 -3.22
CA GLN A 221 -18.79 14.66 -3.18
C GLN A 221 -18.69 13.16 -2.96
N THR A 222 -19.60 12.55 -2.16
CA THR A 222 -19.68 11.10 -2.03
C THR A 222 -19.91 10.42 -3.38
N GLU A 223 -20.90 10.85 -4.15
CA GLU A 223 -21.22 10.27 -5.46
C GLU A 223 -20.09 10.47 -6.47
N VAL A 224 -19.42 11.63 -6.46
CA VAL A 224 -18.24 11.90 -7.30
C VAL A 224 -17.08 10.95 -6.96
N ALA A 225 -16.82 10.72 -5.68
CA ALA A 225 -15.77 9.81 -5.25
C ALA A 225 -16.10 8.35 -5.60
N LEU A 226 -17.35 7.90 -5.39
CA LEU A 226 -17.80 6.58 -5.80
C LEU A 226 -17.74 6.38 -7.32
N ASP A 227 -18.20 7.34 -8.12
CA ASP A 227 -18.13 7.23 -9.58
C ASP A 227 -16.68 7.18 -10.09
N ARG A 228 -15.75 7.88 -9.43
CA ARG A 228 -14.31 7.78 -9.71
C ARG A 228 -13.79 6.37 -9.44
N GLY A 229 -14.09 5.80 -8.27
CA GLY A 229 -13.70 4.44 -7.91
C GLY A 229 -14.27 3.40 -8.87
N ARG A 230 -15.55 3.50 -9.22
CA ARG A 230 -16.22 2.64 -10.21
C ARG A 230 -15.52 2.68 -11.57
N LYS A 231 -15.26 3.88 -12.10
CA LYS A 231 -14.58 4.05 -13.41
C LYS A 231 -13.17 3.48 -13.41
N LEU A 232 -12.43 3.65 -12.32
CA LEU A 232 -11.10 3.06 -12.16
C LEU A 232 -11.19 1.53 -12.19
N LEU A 233 -12.11 0.95 -11.42
CA LEU A 233 -12.28 -0.50 -11.35
C LEU A 233 -12.73 -1.11 -12.68
N GLU A 234 -13.67 -0.47 -13.39
CA GLU A 234 -14.13 -0.89 -14.72
C GLU A 234 -12.99 -0.91 -15.76
N GLY A 235 -11.97 -0.07 -15.58
CA GLY A 235 -10.80 -0.03 -16.46
C GLY A 235 -9.73 -1.08 -16.14
N MET A 236 -9.85 -1.82 -15.03
CA MET A 236 -8.87 -2.80 -14.57
C MET A 236 -9.23 -4.22 -15.04
N ALA A 237 -8.21 -5.08 -15.15
CA ALA A 237 -8.44 -6.51 -15.33
C ALA A 237 -9.11 -7.11 -14.09
N TYR A 238 -9.95 -8.13 -14.28
CA TYR A 238 -10.54 -8.84 -13.16
C TYR A 238 -9.44 -9.56 -12.36
N PRO A 239 -9.41 -9.43 -11.01
CA PRO A 239 -8.33 -10.02 -10.23
C PRO A 239 -8.34 -11.55 -10.21
N GLU A 240 -7.16 -12.16 -10.15
CA GLU A 240 -7.01 -13.63 -10.11
C GLU A 240 -7.17 -14.20 -8.69
N ASN A 241 -6.65 -13.51 -7.68
CA ASN A 241 -6.72 -13.92 -6.28
C ASN A 241 -7.63 -12.96 -5.49
N LEU A 242 -8.89 -13.34 -5.30
CA LEU A 242 -9.89 -12.54 -4.57
C LEU A 242 -9.74 -12.62 -3.04
N ASP A 243 -8.98 -13.58 -2.54
CA ASP A 243 -8.79 -13.76 -1.10
C ASP A 243 -7.71 -12.80 -0.55
N ASN A 244 -6.79 -12.33 -1.40
CA ASN A 244 -5.75 -11.38 -1.00
C ASN A 244 -6.33 -10.03 -0.55
N HIS A 245 -6.05 -9.64 0.69
CA HIS A 245 -6.54 -8.39 1.26
C HIS A 245 -6.16 -7.12 0.47
N PHE A 246 -5.02 -7.11 -0.20
CA PHE A 246 -4.54 -5.98 -1.01
C PHE A 246 -5.02 -6.05 -2.47
N VAL A 247 -6.04 -6.87 -2.74
CA VAL A 247 -6.77 -6.88 -4.00
C VAL A 247 -8.13 -6.20 -3.81
N VAL A 248 -8.59 -5.53 -4.86
CA VAL A 248 -9.90 -4.86 -4.91
C VAL A 248 -10.73 -5.47 -6.02
N ASP A 249 -11.77 -6.17 -5.63
CA ASP A 249 -12.78 -6.75 -6.51
C ASP A 249 -14.09 -5.95 -6.46
N PRO A 250 -15.03 -6.18 -7.39
CA PRO A 250 -16.32 -5.50 -7.39
C PRO A 250 -17.09 -5.63 -6.08
N ALA A 251 -17.10 -6.81 -5.44
CA ALA A 251 -17.83 -6.98 -4.18
C ALA A 251 -17.18 -6.21 -3.01
N LYS A 252 -15.85 -6.04 -3.01
CA LYS A 252 -15.18 -5.12 -2.07
C LYS A 252 -15.51 -3.67 -2.35
N PHE A 253 -15.69 -3.26 -3.60
CA PHE A 253 -16.13 -1.90 -3.92
C PHE A 253 -17.59 -1.64 -3.49
N ASP A 254 -18.49 -2.61 -3.70
CA ASP A 254 -19.89 -2.54 -3.25
C ASP A 254 -20.01 -2.36 -1.74
N PHE A 255 -19.09 -2.95 -0.97
CA PHE A 255 -18.99 -2.72 0.48
C PHE A 255 -18.72 -1.23 0.83
N TYR A 256 -17.89 -0.52 0.08
CA TYR A 256 -17.68 0.92 0.30
C TYR A 256 -18.92 1.74 -0.07
N ALA A 257 -19.56 1.41 -1.19
CA ALA A 257 -20.78 2.08 -1.63
C ALA A 257 -21.94 1.87 -0.64
N MET A 258 -22.08 0.65 -0.10
CA MET A 258 -23.05 0.28 0.92
C MET A 258 -22.98 1.22 2.13
N ASP A 259 -21.78 1.40 2.71
CA ASP A 259 -21.57 2.27 3.87
C ASP A 259 -21.94 3.72 3.57
N CYS A 260 -21.57 4.21 2.38
CA CYS A 260 -21.88 5.56 1.94
C CYS A 260 -23.40 5.79 1.82
N TYR A 261 -24.11 4.90 1.13
CA TYR A 261 -25.56 5.01 0.94
C TYR A 261 -26.33 4.87 2.26
N ARG A 262 -25.87 4.02 3.18
CA ARG A 262 -26.40 3.94 4.54
C ARG A 262 -26.33 5.30 5.25
N LEU A 263 -25.19 5.99 5.18
CA LEU A 263 -25.02 7.28 5.83
C LEU A 263 -25.84 8.40 5.18
N LEU A 264 -26.02 8.33 3.85
CA LEU A 264 -26.83 9.30 3.11
C LEU A 264 -28.35 9.09 3.24
N GLY A 265 -28.79 8.05 3.96
CA GLY A 265 -30.20 7.72 4.15
C GLY A 265 -30.84 7.00 2.95
N GLU A 266 -30.04 6.48 2.02
CA GLU A 266 -30.49 5.75 0.84
C GLU A 266 -30.71 4.27 1.18
N ASP A 267 -31.64 4.02 2.11
CA ASP A 267 -31.81 2.73 2.78
C ASP A 267 -31.99 1.56 1.81
N ARG A 268 -32.80 1.73 0.74
CA ARG A 268 -33.01 0.69 -0.27
C ARG A 268 -31.73 0.30 -1.01
N PHE A 269 -30.86 1.27 -1.30
CA PHE A 269 -29.58 0.99 -1.96
C PHE A 269 -28.61 0.32 -0.99
N ALA A 270 -28.54 0.84 0.24
CA ALA A 270 -27.69 0.28 1.29
C ALA A 270 -28.07 -1.18 1.62
N GLU A 271 -29.36 -1.48 1.73
CA GLU A 271 -29.89 -2.82 2.02
C GLU A 271 -29.55 -3.82 0.91
N ASN A 272 -29.80 -3.46 -0.36
CA ASN A 272 -29.47 -4.31 -1.50
C ASN A 272 -27.97 -4.62 -1.56
N LEU A 273 -27.11 -3.60 -1.37
CA LEU A 273 -25.66 -3.80 -1.36
C LEU A 273 -25.20 -4.61 -0.14
N ALA A 274 -25.82 -4.43 1.02
CA ALA A 274 -25.50 -5.23 2.21
C ALA A 274 -25.81 -6.71 1.99
N HIS A 275 -26.94 -7.04 1.37
CA HIS A 275 -27.25 -8.42 0.98
C HIS A 275 -26.26 -8.98 -0.04
N GLU A 276 -25.84 -8.17 -1.02
CA GLU A 276 -24.85 -8.58 -2.01
C GLU A 276 -23.47 -8.84 -1.38
N VAL A 277 -23.02 -7.97 -0.46
CA VAL A 277 -21.77 -8.16 0.29
C VAL A 277 -21.80 -9.45 1.12
N ILE A 278 -22.92 -9.74 1.78
CA ILE A 278 -23.10 -10.99 2.54
C ILE A 278 -23.07 -12.19 1.58
N ARG A 279 -23.81 -12.12 0.47
CA ARG A 279 -23.89 -13.18 -0.53
C ARG A 279 -22.52 -13.48 -1.17
N ALA A 280 -21.77 -12.45 -1.56
CA ALA A 280 -20.46 -12.59 -2.17
C ALA A 280 -19.40 -13.06 -1.16
N GLY A 281 -19.57 -12.73 0.12
CA GLY A 281 -18.68 -13.14 1.21
C GLY A 281 -18.98 -14.52 1.79
N THR A 282 -19.98 -15.24 1.27
CA THR A 282 -20.40 -16.55 1.78
C THR A 282 -20.21 -17.62 0.71
N ASP A 283 -19.52 -18.71 1.06
CA ASP A 283 -19.34 -19.86 0.17
C ASP A 283 -20.59 -20.73 0.06
N PHE A 284 -20.59 -21.65 -0.91
CA PHE A 284 -21.71 -22.55 -1.18
C PHE A 284 -22.06 -23.45 0.02
N ASP A 285 -21.11 -23.70 0.92
CA ASP A 285 -21.28 -24.49 2.14
C ASP A 285 -21.72 -23.65 3.36
N GLY A 286 -21.86 -22.33 3.18
CA GLY A 286 -22.21 -21.38 4.24
C GLY A 286 -21.02 -20.78 4.97
N THR A 287 -19.78 -21.12 4.60
CA THR A 287 -18.58 -20.55 5.23
C THR A 287 -18.44 -19.06 4.90
N GLU A 288 -18.25 -18.22 5.93
CA GLU A 288 -18.00 -16.78 5.76
C GLU A 288 -16.52 -16.53 5.41
N ARG A 289 -16.25 -16.11 4.18
CA ARG A 289 -14.90 -15.76 3.71
C ARG A 289 -14.49 -14.32 4.00
N ALA A 290 -15.45 -13.44 4.27
CA ALA A 290 -15.20 -12.03 4.55
C ALA A 290 -15.89 -11.53 5.83
N PRO A 291 -15.68 -12.18 6.99
CA PRO A 291 -16.46 -11.97 8.22
C PRO A 291 -16.50 -10.50 8.67
N MET A 292 -15.40 -9.74 8.53
CA MET A 292 -15.36 -8.32 8.90
C MET A 292 -16.27 -7.44 8.02
N ARG A 293 -16.22 -7.62 6.70
CA ARG A 293 -17.10 -6.88 5.77
C ARG A 293 -18.56 -7.28 5.99
N MET A 294 -18.81 -8.56 6.26
CA MET A 294 -20.14 -9.08 6.55
C MET A 294 -20.70 -8.55 7.88
N ALA A 295 -19.85 -8.35 8.91
CA ALA A 295 -20.26 -7.71 10.16
C ALA A 295 -20.73 -6.27 9.91
N GLU A 296 -19.99 -5.47 9.15
CA GLU A 296 -20.43 -4.11 8.78
C GLU A 296 -21.68 -4.10 7.88
N ALA A 297 -21.84 -5.10 7.01
CA ALA A 297 -23.07 -5.28 6.22
C ALA A 297 -24.28 -5.62 7.11
N ARG A 298 -24.10 -6.45 8.14
CA ARG A 298 -25.13 -6.71 9.15
C ARG A 298 -25.49 -5.44 9.91
N ILE A 299 -24.52 -4.67 10.37
CA ILE A 299 -24.78 -3.35 10.99
C ILE A 299 -25.56 -2.45 10.03
N THR A 300 -25.28 -2.50 8.73
CA THR A 300 -26.04 -1.76 7.73
C THR A 300 -27.51 -2.17 7.68
N LEU A 301 -27.80 -3.47 7.64
CA LEU A 301 -29.16 -4.00 7.72
C LEU A 301 -29.84 -3.59 9.04
N GLY A 302 -29.11 -3.61 10.16
CA GLY A 302 -29.63 -3.16 11.44
C GLY A 302 -30.01 -1.68 11.46
N VAL A 303 -29.19 -0.82 10.82
CA VAL A 303 -29.50 0.61 10.66
C VAL A 303 -30.75 0.83 9.82
N VAL A 304 -30.89 0.09 8.71
CA VAL A 304 -32.08 0.15 7.85
C VAL A 304 -33.32 -0.30 8.62
N ALA A 305 -33.26 -1.43 9.34
CA ALA A 305 -34.36 -1.93 10.17
C ALA A 305 -34.78 -0.91 11.24
N ALA A 306 -33.82 -0.32 11.95
CA ALA A 306 -34.09 0.70 12.97
C ALA A 306 -34.81 1.93 12.38
N ARG A 307 -34.42 2.38 11.17
CA ARG A 307 -35.09 3.50 10.49
C ARG A 307 -36.50 3.16 9.99
N GLN A 308 -36.79 1.89 9.77
CA GLN A 308 -38.10 1.40 9.33
C GLN A 308 -39.08 1.13 10.47
N GLY A 309 -38.68 1.28 11.73
CA GLY A 309 -39.55 0.97 12.88
C GLY A 309 -39.33 -0.41 13.50
N ASP A 310 -38.37 -1.20 13.01
CA ASP A 310 -38.16 -2.59 13.43
C ASP A 310 -36.94 -2.69 14.38
N LEU A 311 -37.18 -2.39 15.66
CA LEU A 311 -36.16 -2.45 16.71
C LEU A 311 -35.62 -3.88 16.91
N ASP A 312 -36.49 -4.89 16.86
CA ASP A 312 -36.10 -6.28 17.09
C ASP A 312 -35.09 -6.73 16.03
N GLN A 313 -35.35 -6.44 14.76
CA GLN A 313 -34.39 -6.76 13.69
C GLN A 313 -33.12 -5.92 13.75
N ALA A 314 -33.23 -4.64 14.15
CA ALA A 314 -32.07 -3.80 14.37
C ALA A 314 -31.10 -4.41 15.39
N ILE A 315 -31.63 -4.86 16.53
CA ILE A 315 -30.85 -5.51 17.60
C ILE A 315 -30.31 -6.85 17.12
N ASN A 316 -31.11 -7.69 16.45
CA ASN A 316 -30.67 -8.99 15.96
C ASN A 316 -29.45 -8.87 15.03
N TYR A 317 -29.49 -7.94 14.07
CA TYR A 317 -28.36 -7.69 13.19
C TYR A 317 -27.16 -7.09 13.93
N GLY A 318 -27.41 -6.16 14.86
CA GLY A 318 -26.39 -5.59 15.74
C GLY A 318 -25.61 -6.64 16.52
N GLU A 319 -26.33 -7.53 17.20
CA GLU A 319 -25.75 -8.64 17.98
C GLU A 319 -25.07 -9.67 17.08
N TRP A 320 -25.62 -9.95 15.91
CA TRP A 320 -24.98 -10.89 14.97
C TRP A 320 -23.63 -10.37 14.47
N ALA A 321 -23.53 -9.07 14.16
CA ALA A 321 -22.27 -8.47 13.73
C ALA A 321 -21.15 -8.62 14.78
N LEU A 322 -21.49 -8.65 16.08
CA LEU A 322 -20.54 -8.73 17.18
C LEU A 322 -20.06 -10.15 17.51
N LYS A 323 -20.66 -11.19 16.90
CA LYS A 323 -20.35 -12.61 17.19
C LYS A 323 -19.19 -13.20 16.40
N ALA A 324 -18.77 -12.56 15.31
CA ALA A 324 -17.69 -13.09 14.48
C ALA A 324 -16.36 -13.16 15.26
N GLU A 325 -15.62 -14.26 15.16
CA GLU A 325 -14.30 -14.39 15.83
C GLU A 325 -13.28 -13.42 15.24
N ARG A 326 -13.27 -13.27 13.91
CA ARG A 326 -12.40 -12.33 13.20
C ARG A 326 -13.07 -10.97 13.09
N GLN A 327 -12.47 -9.98 13.76
CA GLN A 327 -13.01 -8.61 13.83
C GLN A 327 -11.94 -7.57 13.55
N SER A 328 -12.37 -6.43 13.02
CA SER A 328 -11.63 -5.17 13.05
C SER A 328 -12.22 -4.32 14.17
N LEU A 329 -11.64 -4.38 15.37
CA LEU A 329 -12.25 -3.78 16.57
C LEU A 329 -12.55 -2.29 16.39
N PRO A 330 -11.61 -1.43 15.91
CA PRO A 330 -11.90 -0.01 15.75
C PRO A 330 -13.03 0.28 14.75
N SER A 331 -13.06 -0.46 13.63
CA SER A 331 -14.07 -0.28 12.57
C SER A 331 -15.45 -0.75 13.02
N LEU A 332 -15.51 -1.94 13.62
CA LEU A 332 -16.74 -2.53 14.14
C LEU A 332 -17.35 -1.65 15.24
N LEU A 333 -16.55 -1.15 16.18
CA LEU A 333 -17.03 -0.24 17.22
C LEU A 333 -17.55 1.07 16.64
N MET A 334 -16.91 1.62 15.61
CA MET A 334 -17.38 2.83 14.94
C MET A 334 -18.77 2.62 14.32
N VAL A 335 -18.96 1.59 13.49
CA VAL A 335 -20.26 1.36 12.83
C VAL A 335 -21.34 0.93 13.82
N SER A 336 -21.01 0.15 14.86
CA SER A 336 -21.96 -0.23 15.91
C SER A 336 -22.44 0.98 16.70
N ARG A 337 -21.59 1.99 16.92
CA ARG A 337 -22.01 3.27 17.52
C ARG A 337 -22.95 4.06 16.62
N GLU A 338 -22.81 3.96 15.31
CA GLU A 338 -23.73 4.60 14.36
C GLU A 338 -25.13 3.95 14.42
N LEU A 339 -25.23 2.62 14.58
CA LEU A 339 -26.49 1.93 14.87
C LEU A 339 -27.04 2.33 16.25
N ALA A 340 -26.21 2.27 17.28
CA ALA A 340 -26.58 2.65 18.65
C ALA A 340 -27.10 4.09 18.74
N ALA A 341 -26.57 5.02 17.95
CA ALA A 341 -27.06 6.40 17.91
C ALA A 341 -28.52 6.48 17.41
N ILE A 342 -28.91 5.64 16.45
CA ILE A 342 -30.29 5.56 15.96
C ILE A 342 -31.17 4.88 17.00
N VAL A 343 -30.72 3.77 17.57
CA VAL A 343 -31.44 3.06 18.65
C VAL A 343 -31.69 3.99 19.83
N HIS A 344 -30.69 4.75 20.26
CA HIS A 344 -30.82 5.72 21.34
C HIS A 344 -31.78 6.86 21.00
N ARG A 345 -31.73 7.38 19.78
CA ARG A 345 -32.59 8.49 19.36
C ARG A 345 -34.07 8.09 19.30
N ASP A 346 -34.35 6.90 18.76
CA ASP A 346 -35.71 6.52 18.38
C ASP A 346 -36.35 5.52 19.36
N TYR A 347 -35.56 4.79 20.15
CA TYR A 347 -36.01 3.66 20.98
C TYR A 347 -35.46 3.67 22.42
N ALA A 348 -34.98 4.81 22.93
CA ALA A 348 -34.44 4.94 24.29
C ALA A 348 -35.44 4.55 25.41
N ASP A 349 -36.73 4.70 25.16
CA ASP A 349 -37.79 4.39 26.11
C ASP A 349 -38.13 2.89 26.14
N GLU A 350 -37.70 2.13 25.13
CA GLU A 350 -37.92 0.69 25.04
C GLU A 350 -36.85 -0.10 25.83
N ALA A 351 -37.28 -1.15 26.53
CA ALA A 351 -36.36 -1.96 27.34
C ALA A 351 -35.29 -2.64 26.48
N ALA A 352 -35.68 -3.22 25.35
CA ALA A 352 -34.76 -3.88 24.42
C ALA A 352 -33.70 -2.91 23.86
N GLY A 353 -34.10 -1.66 23.56
CA GLY A 353 -33.18 -0.61 23.12
C GLY A 353 -32.14 -0.27 24.18
N ARG A 354 -32.55 -0.14 25.45
CA ARG A 354 -31.62 0.10 26.57
C ARG A 354 -30.66 -1.06 26.79
N ASP A 355 -31.16 -2.30 26.80
CA ASP A 355 -30.34 -3.49 27.02
C ASP A 355 -29.25 -3.64 25.95
N TYR A 356 -29.57 -3.38 24.68
CA TYR A 356 -28.61 -3.38 23.58
C TYR A 356 -27.51 -2.31 23.76
N LEU A 357 -27.89 -1.09 24.15
CA LEU A 357 -26.93 0.00 24.40
C LEU A 357 -25.98 -0.32 25.56
N ASP A 358 -26.50 -0.92 26.64
CA ASP A 358 -25.71 -1.33 27.79
C ASP A 358 -24.73 -2.46 27.45
N HIS A 359 -25.16 -3.41 26.63
CA HIS A 359 -24.28 -4.48 26.13
C HIS A 359 -23.14 -3.91 25.28
N LEU A 360 -23.44 -3.04 24.30
CA LEU A 360 -22.42 -2.41 23.46
C LEU A 360 -21.42 -1.56 24.28
N ASN A 361 -21.91 -0.84 25.29
CA ASN A 361 -21.07 -0.07 26.21
C ASN A 361 -20.13 -0.98 27.02
N THR A 362 -20.60 -2.15 27.43
CA THR A 362 -19.79 -3.13 28.15
C THR A 362 -18.67 -3.68 27.27
N LEU A 363 -18.98 -4.05 26.03
CA LEU A 363 -17.99 -4.51 25.05
C LEU A 363 -16.93 -3.44 24.74
N THR A 364 -17.38 -2.19 24.57
CA THR A 364 -16.50 -1.04 24.31
C THR A 364 -15.53 -0.75 25.46
N ARG A 365 -15.89 -1.07 26.71
CA ARG A 365 -15.02 -0.87 27.89
C ARG A 365 -14.06 -2.03 28.13
N ALA A 366 -14.38 -3.21 27.58
CA ALA A 366 -13.56 -4.41 27.70
C ALA A 366 -12.43 -4.48 26.64
N THR A 367 -12.51 -3.64 25.60
CA THR A 367 -11.52 -3.44 24.55
C THR A 367 -10.75 -2.16 24.74
#